data_AF-A0AAU0Y085-F1
#
_entry.id   AF-A0AAU0Y085-F1
#
_cell.length_a   1.000
_cell.length_b   1.000
_cell.length_c   1.000
_cell.angle_alpha   90.00
_cell.angle_beta   90.00
_cell.angle_gamma   90.00
#
_symmetry.space_group_name_H-M   'P 1'
#
loop_
_entity.id
_entity.type
_entity.pdbx_description
1 polymer ?
#
loop_
_entity_poly.entity_id
_entity_poly.type
_entity_poly.pdbx_seq_one_letter_code
_entity_poly.pdbx_strand_id
1 'polypeptide(L)'
;MSRSVDFDFTFKTPIDVPEVLHLMRENGVVFCVDGEFTYVLDETGMFDWQSGREGELEEVILEMGRARWCDGTVGISFLFSGSTRGGDLLFHPGRESVSFVVTVNRKLLPGSELCDVGWYMGRIIPILEPAGLVEVEYRDSP
;
A
#
# COMPACT_ATOMS: atom_id res chain seq x y z
N MET A 1 -16.03 -12.86 10.89
CA MET A 1 -15.36 -11.56 11.14
C MET A 1 -13.89 -11.78 10.84
N SER A 2 -13.36 -11.15 9.80
CA SER A 2 -11.94 -11.21 9.49
C SER A 2 -11.29 -9.99 10.12
N ARG A 3 -10.45 -10.23 11.12
CA ARG A 3 -9.66 -9.20 11.78
C ARG A 3 -8.75 -8.50 10.76
N SER A 4 -8.76 -7.17 10.69
CA SER A 4 -7.88 -6.37 9.81
C SER A 4 -6.77 -5.73 10.63
N VAL A 5 -5.61 -5.53 10.00
CA VAL A 5 -4.55 -4.70 10.56
C VAL A 5 -4.25 -3.60 9.58
N ASP A 6 -4.33 -2.37 10.09
CA ASP A 6 -4.19 -1.15 9.33
C ASP A 6 -2.97 -0.40 9.87
N PHE A 7 -2.15 0.10 8.97
CA PHE A 7 -1.04 1.00 9.26
C PHE A 7 -1.30 2.32 8.57
N ASP A 8 -1.23 3.42 9.31
CA ASP A 8 -1.35 4.76 8.75
C ASP A 8 0.01 5.46 8.87
N PHE A 9 0.52 5.90 7.73
CA PHE A 9 1.81 6.56 7.58
C PHE A 9 1.56 8.03 7.25
N THR A 10 2.14 8.94 8.03
CA THR A 10 2.07 10.37 7.77
C THR A 10 3.43 10.89 7.32
N PHE A 11 3.43 11.71 6.27
CA PHE A 11 4.61 12.30 5.65
C PHE A 11 4.68 13.79 5.91
N LYS A 12 5.90 14.32 5.98
CA LYS A 12 6.14 15.74 6.24
C LYS A 12 5.62 16.65 5.12
N THR A 13 5.62 16.15 3.89
CA THR A 13 5.21 16.85 2.67
C THR A 13 4.46 15.88 1.77
N PRO A 14 3.62 16.38 0.85
CA PRO A 14 2.99 15.54 -0.16
C PRO A 14 4.01 14.68 -0.91
N ILE A 15 3.76 13.38 -0.98
CA ILE A 15 4.62 12.43 -1.71
C ILE A 15 4.19 12.30 -3.17
N ASP A 16 5.14 11.93 -4.03
CA ASP A 16 4.84 11.50 -5.40
C ASP A 16 4.52 9.99 -5.41
N VAL A 17 3.32 9.65 -5.88
CA VAL A 17 2.83 8.25 -5.86
C VAL A 17 3.72 7.34 -6.73
N PRO A 18 4.03 7.67 -8.00
CA PRO A 18 4.98 6.91 -8.79
C PRO A 18 6.33 6.70 -8.09
N GLU A 19 6.94 7.75 -7.54
CA GLU A 19 8.23 7.67 -6.86
C GLU A 19 8.20 6.68 -5.69
N VAL A 20 7.16 6.73 -4.84
CA VAL A 20 7.01 5.79 -3.72
C VAL A 20 6.80 4.36 -4.20
N LEU A 21 5.97 4.14 -5.23
CA LEU A 21 5.74 2.79 -5.77
C LEU A 21 7.00 2.21 -6.43
N HIS A 22 7.80 3.04 -7.11
CA HIS A 22 9.11 2.64 -7.63
C HIS A 22 10.06 2.27 -6.50
N LEU A 23 10.16 3.10 -5.46
CA LEU A 23 10.98 2.84 -4.28
C LEU A 23 10.60 1.53 -3.58
N MET A 24 9.29 1.26 -3.44
CA MET A 24 8.81 -0.01 -2.91
C MET A 24 9.26 -1.20 -3.76
N ARG A 25 9.15 -1.09 -5.09
CA ARG A 25 9.58 -2.16 -6.01
C ARG A 25 11.07 -2.46 -5.90
N GLU A 26 11.89 -1.41 -5.83
CA GLU A 26 13.35 -1.53 -5.62
C GLU A 26 13.68 -2.21 -4.29
N ASN A 27 12.80 -2.12 -3.30
CA ASN A 27 12.96 -2.70 -1.97
C ASN A 27 12.17 -4.01 -1.76
N GLY A 28 11.90 -4.74 -2.85
CA GLY A 28 11.35 -6.10 -2.76
C GLY A 28 9.85 -6.13 -2.51
N VAL A 29 9.11 -5.21 -3.15
CA VAL A 29 7.66 -5.27 -3.29
C VAL A 29 7.28 -5.66 -4.73
N VAL A 30 6.24 -6.47 -4.87
CA VAL A 30 5.67 -6.94 -6.13
C VAL A 30 4.23 -6.50 -6.22
N PHE A 31 3.89 -5.76 -7.28
CA PHE A 31 2.50 -5.30 -7.53
C PHE A 31 1.75 -6.21 -8.51
N CYS A 32 2.47 -6.97 -9.34
CA CYS A 32 1.90 -7.84 -10.36
C CYS A 32 2.22 -9.30 -10.04
N VAL A 33 1.17 -10.13 -9.93
CA VAL A 33 1.26 -11.55 -9.60
C VAL A 33 0.53 -12.32 -10.69
N ASP A 34 1.18 -13.34 -11.25
CA ASP A 34 0.63 -14.16 -12.34
C ASP A 34 0.13 -13.34 -13.56
N GLY A 35 0.76 -12.18 -13.79
CA GLY A 35 0.45 -11.28 -14.92
C GLY A 35 -0.70 -10.31 -14.66
N GLU A 36 -1.23 -10.27 -13.44
CA GLU A 36 -2.35 -9.40 -13.04
C GLU A 36 -2.01 -8.55 -11.81
N PHE A 37 -2.64 -7.39 -11.69
CA PHE A 37 -2.56 -6.53 -10.51
C PHE A 37 -3.90 -5.88 -10.20
N THR A 38 -4.05 -5.40 -8.97
CA THR A 38 -5.29 -4.79 -8.48
C THR A 38 -5.00 -3.37 -8.00
N TYR A 39 -5.84 -2.43 -8.42
CA TYR A 39 -5.65 -1.01 -8.15
C TYR A 39 -6.98 -0.27 -7.98
N VAL A 40 -6.93 0.95 -7.46
CA VAL A 40 -8.08 1.83 -7.32
C VAL A 40 -7.69 3.27 -7.65
N LEU A 41 -8.58 3.96 -8.35
CA LEU A 41 -8.54 5.40 -8.61
C LEU A 41 -9.94 5.93 -8.27
N ASP A 42 -10.07 6.64 -7.14
CA ASP A 42 -11.38 6.95 -6.56
C ASP A 42 -11.48 8.40 -6.08
N GLU A 43 -12.45 9.12 -6.62
CA GLU A 43 -12.84 10.48 -6.18
C GLU A 43 -14.09 10.46 -5.28
N THR A 44 -14.76 9.32 -5.19
CA THR A 44 -16.12 9.19 -4.61
C THR A 44 -16.15 8.56 -3.22
N GLY A 45 -15.05 7.92 -2.80
CA GLY A 45 -14.97 7.16 -1.56
C GLY A 45 -15.64 5.78 -1.64
N MET A 46 -15.97 5.31 -2.85
CA MET A 46 -16.58 3.99 -3.09
C MET A 46 -15.55 2.86 -3.14
N PHE A 47 -14.27 3.19 -3.35
CA PHE A 47 -13.18 2.22 -3.45
C PHE A 47 -13.43 1.09 -4.46
N ASP A 48 -13.87 1.45 -5.66
CA ASP A 48 -14.11 0.48 -6.75
C ASP A 48 -12.77 -0.05 -7.29
N TRP A 49 -12.29 -1.16 -6.71
CA TRP A 49 -11.08 -1.84 -7.12
C TRP A 49 -11.21 -2.44 -8.52
N GLN A 50 -10.18 -2.22 -9.32
CA GLN A 50 -10.06 -2.65 -10.71
C GLN A 50 -8.89 -3.62 -10.84
N SER A 51 -8.95 -4.49 -11.86
CA SER A 51 -7.85 -5.36 -12.23
C SER A 51 -7.20 -4.87 -13.51
N GLY A 52 -5.87 -4.90 -13.55
CA GLY A 52 -5.07 -4.61 -14.74
C GLY A 52 -4.14 -5.77 -15.08
N ARG A 53 -3.56 -5.73 -16.28
CA ARG A 53 -2.59 -6.71 -16.75
C ARG A 53 -1.18 -6.16 -16.68
N GLU A 54 -0.17 -7.02 -16.53
CA GLU A 54 1.24 -6.62 -16.38
C GLU A 54 1.72 -5.50 -17.33
N GLY A 55 1.33 -5.56 -18.61
CA GLY A 55 1.69 -4.55 -19.61
C GLY A 55 1.11 -3.15 -19.38
N GLU A 56 0.11 -3.01 -18.52
CA GLU A 56 -0.60 -1.77 -18.17
C GLU A 56 -0.09 -1.17 -16.85
N LEU A 57 0.72 -1.91 -16.08
CA LEU A 57 1.10 -1.53 -14.71
C LEU A 57 1.79 -0.16 -14.67
N GLU A 58 2.75 0.08 -15.55
CA GLU A 58 3.47 1.37 -15.58
C GLU A 58 2.56 2.54 -15.97
N GLU A 59 1.63 2.31 -16.91
CA GLU A 59 0.66 3.33 -17.29
C GLU A 59 -0.26 3.69 -16.12
N VAL A 60 -0.72 2.68 -15.37
CA VAL A 60 -1.56 2.90 -14.19
C VAL A 60 -0.79 3.60 -13.06
N ILE A 61 0.47 3.24 -12.82
CA ILE A 61 1.30 3.94 -11.82
C ILE A 61 1.47 5.41 -12.19
N LEU A 62 1.78 5.72 -13.45
CA LEU A 62 1.87 7.10 -13.94
C LEU A 62 0.53 7.83 -13.84
N GLU A 63 -0.58 7.12 -14.09
CA GLU A 63 -1.93 7.64 -13.97
C GLU A 63 -2.24 8.03 -12.51
N MET A 64 -1.87 7.22 -11.52
CA MET A 64 -2.04 7.53 -10.09
C MET A 64 -1.35 8.82 -9.64
N GLY A 65 -0.24 9.18 -10.30
CA GLY A 65 0.50 10.42 -10.03
C GLY A 65 -0.08 11.68 -10.69
N ARG A 66 -1.14 11.57 -11.50
CA ARG A 66 -1.69 12.74 -12.20
C ARG A 66 -2.40 13.68 -11.23
N ALA A 67 -2.22 14.99 -11.47
CA ALA A 67 -2.80 16.06 -10.64
C ALA A 67 -4.33 15.98 -10.48
N ARG A 68 -5.05 15.37 -11.44
CA ARG A 68 -6.50 15.16 -11.32
C ARG A 68 -6.88 14.34 -10.09
N TRP A 69 -6.00 13.46 -9.62
CA TRP A 69 -6.24 12.62 -8.46
C TRP A 69 -5.79 13.25 -7.15
N CYS A 70 -5.27 14.49 -7.14
CA CYS A 70 -4.74 15.13 -5.93
C CYS A 70 -5.73 15.14 -4.75
N ASP A 71 -7.02 15.31 -5.06
CA ASP A 71 -8.12 15.33 -4.07
C ASP A 71 -8.84 13.97 -3.94
N GLY A 72 -8.42 12.96 -4.71
CA GLY A 72 -8.95 11.59 -4.68
C GLY A 72 -8.00 10.61 -3.99
N THR A 73 -8.51 9.43 -3.68
CA THR A 73 -7.72 8.30 -3.19
C THR A 73 -7.27 7.44 -4.35
N VAL A 74 -6.00 7.08 -4.38
CA VAL A 74 -5.45 6.10 -5.33
C VAL A 74 -4.80 4.97 -4.55
N GLY A 75 -4.74 3.77 -5.12
CA GLY A 75 -4.17 2.65 -4.38
C GLY A 75 -3.87 1.44 -5.23
N ILE A 76 -3.04 0.56 -4.68
CA ILE A 76 -2.58 -0.64 -5.36
C ILE A 76 -2.33 -1.76 -4.35
N SER A 77 -2.71 -2.98 -4.71
CA SER A 77 -2.39 -4.17 -3.93
C SER A 77 -0.97 -4.62 -4.21
N PHE A 78 -0.29 -5.16 -3.20
CA PHE A 78 1.07 -5.66 -3.34
C PHE A 78 1.36 -6.88 -2.48
N LEU A 79 2.42 -7.60 -2.84
CA LEU A 79 3.06 -8.63 -2.03
C LEU A 79 4.52 -8.26 -1.74
N PHE A 80 5.05 -8.71 -0.61
CA PHE A 80 6.49 -8.70 -0.40
C PHE A 80 7.15 -9.81 -1.21
N SER A 81 8.23 -9.50 -1.92
CA SER A 81 9.04 -10.44 -2.70
C SER A 81 9.42 -11.67 -1.88
N GLY A 82 9.27 -12.86 -2.49
CA GLY A 82 9.55 -14.14 -1.84
C GLY A 82 8.54 -14.52 -0.75
N SER A 83 7.43 -13.81 -0.62
CA SER A 83 6.39 -14.06 0.36
C SER A 83 5.01 -13.99 -0.30
N THR A 84 4.05 -14.77 0.20
CA THR A 84 2.64 -14.67 -0.22
C THR A 84 1.88 -13.59 0.55
N ARG A 85 2.60 -12.68 1.22
CA ARG A 85 2.07 -11.72 2.20
C ARG A 85 2.13 -10.31 1.65
N GLY A 86 1.11 -9.53 1.95
CA GLY A 86 1.07 -8.12 1.62
C GLY A 86 -0.32 -7.57 1.93
N GLY A 87 -0.82 -6.74 1.05
CA GLY A 87 -2.09 -6.09 1.23
C GLY A 87 -2.23 -4.86 0.34
N ASP A 88 -3.05 -3.93 0.79
CA ASP A 88 -3.50 -2.80 -0.02
C ASP A 88 -2.84 -1.52 0.46
N LEU A 89 -2.23 -0.78 -0.47
CA LEU A 89 -1.64 0.52 -0.22
C LEU A 89 -2.57 1.60 -0.79
N LEU A 90 -2.97 2.55 0.05
CA LEU A 90 -3.90 3.63 -0.28
C LEU A 90 -3.24 4.97 -0.02
N PHE A 91 -3.15 5.81 -1.04
CA PHE A 91 -2.66 7.18 -0.98
C PHE A 91 -3.85 8.13 -0.90
N HIS A 92 -3.95 8.86 0.21
CA HIS A 92 -5.10 9.69 0.50
C HIS A 92 -5.01 11.07 -0.16
N PRO A 93 -6.12 11.84 -0.20
CA PRO A 93 -6.14 13.21 -0.69
C PRO A 93 -5.03 14.06 -0.04
N GLY A 94 -4.40 14.92 -0.85
CA GLY A 94 -3.26 15.75 -0.42
C GLY A 94 -1.92 15.02 -0.33
N ARG A 95 -1.89 13.69 -0.44
CA ARG A 95 -0.66 12.85 -0.48
C ARG A 95 0.26 13.01 0.72
N GLU A 96 -0.26 13.44 1.86
CA GLU A 96 0.50 13.50 3.13
C GLU A 96 0.26 12.27 4.01
N SER A 97 -0.67 11.40 3.61
CA SER A 97 -0.96 10.16 4.33
C SER A 97 -1.13 8.97 3.39
N VAL A 98 -0.67 7.81 3.86
CA VAL A 98 -0.78 6.53 3.18
C VAL A 98 -1.26 5.48 4.18
N SER A 99 -2.30 4.74 3.83
CA SER A 99 -2.69 3.55 4.59
C SER A 99 -2.15 2.28 3.95
N PHE A 100 -1.67 1.36 4.77
CA PHE A 100 -1.41 -0.02 4.38
C PHE A 100 -2.32 -0.96 5.17
N VAL A 101 -3.21 -1.63 4.46
CA VAL A 101 -4.18 -2.57 5.02
C VAL A 101 -3.69 -3.99 4.76
N VAL A 102 -3.42 -4.75 5.83
CA VAL A 102 -2.98 -6.14 5.71
C VAL A 102 -4.16 -7.05 5.40
N THR A 103 -4.44 -7.23 4.11
CA THR A 103 -5.55 -8.05 3.61
C THR A 103 -5.10 -9.43 3.09
N VAL A 104 -3.82 -9.63 2.76
CA VAL A 104 -3.34 -10.84 2.07
C VAL A 104 -2.42 -11.70 2.95
N ASN A 105 -2.87 -12.93 3.23
CA ASN A 105 -2.14 -13.98 3.97
C ASN A 105 -1.42 -13.45 5.22
N ARG A 106 -2.14 -12.70 6.06
CA ARG A 106 -1.65 -12.08 7.29
C ARG A 106 -0.60 -12.94 8.01
N LYS A 107 0.58 -12.36 8.27
CA LYS A 107 1.57 -13.01 9.12
C LYS A 107 1.08 -12.99 10.56
N LEU A 108 0.91 -14.16 11.15
CA LEU A 108 0.52 -14.28 12.55
C LEU A 108 1.75 -14.45 13.45
N LEU A 109 1.62 -14.01 14.70
CA LEU A 109 2.56 -14.38 15.76
C LEU A 109 2.50 -15.89 16.01
N PRO A 110 3.62 -16.56 16.33
CA PRO A 110 3.62 -18.00 16.60
C PRO A 110 2.61 -18.39 17.69
N GLY A 111 1.65 -19.26 17.35
CA GLY A 111 0.62 -19.72 18.29
C GLY A 111 -0.48 -18.70 18.61
N SER A 112 -0.63 -17.64 17.82
CA SER A 112 -1.62 -16.58 18.03
C SER A 112 -2.46 -16.32 16.79
N GLU A 113 -3.63 -15.72 16.98
CA GLU A 113 -4.46 -15.14 15.91
C GLU A 113 -4.09 -13.67 15.61
N LEU A 114 -3.19 -13.08 16.42
CA LEU A 114 -2.72 -11.71 16.27
C LEU A 114 -1.71 -11.61 15.14
N CYS A 115 -1.78 -10.49 14.41
CA CYS A 115 -0.83 -10.17 13.36
C CYS A 115 0.56 -9.87 13.96
N ASP A 116 1.61 -10.30 13.27
CA ASP A 116 2.99 -9.93 13.57
C ASP A 116 3.26 -8.53 13.00
N VAL A 117 2.71 -7.52 13.68
CA VAL A 117 2.82 -6.10 13.32
C VAL A 117 4.27 -5.67 13.16
N GLY A 118 5.17 -6.17 14.02
CA GLY A 118 6.59 -5.87 13.98
C GLY A 118 7.27 -6.33 12.69
N TRP A 119 6.86 -7.47 12.13
CA TRP A 119 7.37 -7.93 10.83
C TRP A 119 6.97 -7.01 9.67
N TYR A 120 5.74 -6.49 9.68
CA TYR A 120 5.28 -5.56 8.65
C TYR A 120 5.96 -4.19 8.77
N MET A 121 6.00 -3.62 9.98
CA MET A 121 6.69 -2.34 10.24
C MET A 121 8.17 -2.42 9.87
N GLY A 122 8.85 -3.49 10.25
CA GLY A 122 10.27 -3.70 9.94
C GLY A 122 10.58 -3.84 8.45
N ARG A 123 9.56 -4.02 7.59
CA ARG A 123 9.71 -4.05 6.14
C ARG A 123 9.30 -2.74 5.47
N ILE A 124 8.22 -2.12 5.91
CA ILE A 124 7.68 -0.93 5.24
C ILE A 124 8.35 0.35 5.69
N ILE A 125 8.61 0.51 6.99
CA ILE A 125 9.18 1.76 7.52
C ILE A 125 10.53 2.09 6.84
N PRO A 126 11.48 1.16 6.68
CA PRO A 126 12.75 1.48 6.01
C PRO A 126 12.59 1.92 4.55
N ILE A 127 11.49 1.54 3.89
CA ILE A 127 11.18 1.93 2.51
C ILE A 127 10.60 3.34 2.49
N LEU A 128 9.70 3.68 3.42
CA LEU A 128 8.99 4.96 3.43
C LEU A 128 9.74 6.07 4.17
N GLU A 129 10.66 5.73 5.07
CA GLU A 129 11.46 6.71 5.84
C GLU A 129 12.24 7.68 4.94
N PRO A 130 12.94 7.24 3.87
CA PRO A 130 13.58 8.15 2.92
C PRO A 130 12.61 9.10 2.20
N ALA A 131 11.33 8.73 2.05
CA ALA A 131 10.30 9.56 1.43
C ALA A 131 9.72 10.62 2.38
N GLY A 132 10.25 10.75 3.60
CA GLY A 132 9.86 11.80 4.54
C GLY A 132 8.77 11.40 5.53
N LEU A 133 8.65 10.09 5.83
CA LEU A 133 7.80 9.57 6.89
C LEU A 133 8.14 10.23 8.24
N VAL A 134 7.11 10.68 8.97
CA VAL A 134 7.28 11.32 10.29
C VAL A 134 6.48 10.63 11.40
N GLU A 135 5.45 9.88 11.05
CA GLU A 135 4.56 9.24 12.02
C GLU A 135 4.01 7.93 11.46
N VAL A 136 3.83 6.96 12.36
CA VAL A 136 3.23 5.66 12.06
C VAL A 136 2.23 5.32 13.15
N GLU A 137 0.98 5.15 12.76
CA GLU A 137 -0.07 4.58 13.59
C GLU A 137 -0.38 3.15 13.13
N TYR A 138 -0.80 2.29 14.05
CA TYR A 138 -1.31 0.97 13.70
C TYR A 138 -2.58 0.66 14.47
N ARG A 139 -3.50 -0.06 13.82
CA ARG A 139 -4.75 -0.51 14.41
C ARG A 139 -4.98 -1.98 14.06
N ASP A 140 -5.44 -2.75 15.04
CA ASP A 140 -5.83 -4.14 14.87
C ASP A 140 -7.32 -4.26 15.24
N SER A 141 -8.17 -4.42 14.23
CA SER A 141 -9.63 -4.33 14.33
C SER A 141 -10.28 -5.71 14.14
N PRO A 142 -11.25 -6.13 14.98
CA PRO A 142 -11.88 -7.46 14.95
C PRO A 142 -12.76 -7.74 13.73
#